data_AF-A0A1D6H1T9-F1
#
_entry.id   AF-A0A1D6H1T9-F1
#
_cell.length_a   1.000
_cell.length_b   1.000
_cell.length_c   1.000
_cell.angle_alpha   90.00
_cell.angle_beta   90.00
_cell.angle_gamma   90.00
#
_symmetry.space_group_name_H-M   'P 1'
#
loop_
_entity.id
_entity.type
_entity.pdbx_description
1 polymer ?
#
loop_
_entity_poly.entity_id
_entity_poly.type
_entity_poly.pdbx_seq_one_letter_code
_entity_poly.pdbx_strand_id
1 'polypeptide(L)'
;MTAMPHPRHRGAAKKPMWIIVLLSLVCVALMGAYVYPPRRYSACYFFASSVCTPFKDWLPAVARERTDEEIVSSVVIRDLLSMPMAMSKNPKIAFMFLTPGSLPFEKLWEKFLQGHDGRYSIYIHASREKPVHSSSLFVGREIHSEKVVWGRISMVDAEKRLLGNALEDVDNQFFVLLSDRF
;
A
#
# COMPACT_ATOMS: atom_id res chain seq x y z
N MET A 1 13.96 75.10 -64.23
CA MET A 1 14.97 74.35 -63.45
C MET A 1 14.24 73.40 -62.52
N THR A 2 14.53 72.11 -62.68
CA THR A 2 13.94 70.97 -61.97
C THR A 2 14.49 70.89 -60.54
N ALA A 3 13.62 70.64 -59.57
CA ALA A 3 14.01 70.28 -58.21
C ALA A 3 13.75 68.78 -58.00
N MET A 4 14.81 68.01 -57.76
CA MET A 4 14.75 66.57 -57.45
C MET A 4 14.31 66.36 -56.00
N PRO A 5 13.43 65.39 -55.67
CA PRO A 5 13.14 65.06 -54.29
C PRO A 5 14.16 64.07 -53.70
N HIS A 6 14.38 64.23 -52.40
CA HIS A 6 15.34 63.54 -51.54
C HIS A 6 14.98 62.05 -51.30
N PRO A 7 15.94 61.13 -51.08
CA PRO A 7 15.64 59.72 -50.92
C PRO A 7 15.02 59.45 -49.53
N ARG A 8 13.89 58.74 -49.52
CA ARG A 8 13.25 58.28 -48.28
C ARG A 8 14.00 57.05 -47.75
N HIS A 9 14.70 57.21 -46.64
CA HIS A 9 15.25 56.10 -45.87
C HIS A 9 14.09 55.30 -45.25
N ARG A 10 13.87 54.06 -45.71
CA ARG A 10 12.99 53.10 -45.02
C ARG A 10 13.65 52.72 -43.70
N GLY A 11 12.98 53.02 -42.58
CA GLY A 11 13.41 52.56 -41.27
C GLY A 11 13.45 51.04 -41.24
N ALA A 12 14.58 50.47 -40.81
CA ALA A 12 14.75 49.03 -40.66
C ALA A 12 13.74 48.51 -39.64
N ALA A 13 12.84 47.62 -40.08
CA ALA A 13 11.93 46.91 -39.20
C ALA A 13 12.77 46.10 -38.19
N LYS A 14 12.73 46.48 -36.91
CA LYS A 14 13.36 45.72 -35.83
C LYS A 14 12.72 44.34 -35.84
N LYS A 15 13.49 43.32 -36.22
CA LYS A 15 13.02 41.92 -36.23
C LYS A 15 12.51 41.57 -34.82
N PRO A 16 11.39 40.86 -34.69
CA PRO A 16 10.74 40.65 -33.41
C PRO A 16 11.47 39.56 -32.61
N MET A 17 12.66 39.91 -32.12
CA MET A 17 13.52 39.05 -31.27
C MET A 17 12.77 38.54 -30.04
N TRP A 18 11.78 39.29 -29.57
CA TRP A 18 10.93 38.90 -28.44
C TRP A 18 10.12 37.64 -28.71
N ILE A 19 9.71 37.39 -29.97
CA ILE A 19 8.98 36.17 -30.34
C ILE A 19 9.88 34.95 -30.19
N ILE A 20 11.16 35.06 -30.58
CA ILE A 20 12.12 33.95 -30.46
C ILE A 20 12.39 33.63 -28.99
N VAL A 21 12.52 34.66 -28.15
CA VAL A 21 12.71 34.49 -26.70
C VAL A 21 11.47 33.88 -26.04
N LEU A 22 10.27 34.29 -26.47
CA LEU A 22 9.03 33.72 -25.94
C LEU A 22 8.88 32.25 -26.35
N LEU A 23 9.20 31.94 -27.61
CA LEU A 23 9.17 30.57 -28.12
C LEU A 23 10.17 29.68 -27.39
N SER A 24 11.39 30.16 -27.14
CA SER A 24 12.41 29.40 -26.42
C SER A 24 12.00 29.12 -24.97
N LEU A 25 11.39 30.11 -24.30
CA LEU A 25 10.88 29.96 -22.93
C LEU A 25 9.76 28.90 -22.87
N VAL A 26 8.83 28.90 -23.83
CA VAL A 26 7.76 27.91 -23.92
C VAL A 26 8.32 26.50 -24.18
N CYS A 27 9.28 26.36 -25.09
CA CYS A 27 9.90 25.06 -25.39
C CYS A 27 10.63 24.47 -24.17
N VAL A 28 11.36 25.29 -23.42
CA VAL A 28 12.06 24.83 -22.19
C VAL A 28 11.05 24.38 -21.13
N ALA A 29 9.94 25.11 -20.95
CA ALA A 29 8.89 24.73 -20.01
C ALA A 29 8.22 23.40 -20.39
N LEU A 30 7.92 23.19 -21.68
CA LEU A 30 7.35 21.94 -22.17
C LEU A 30 8.30 20.75 -21.99
N MET A 31 9.60 20.95 -22.25
CA MET A 31 10.62 19.92 -22.00
C MET A 31 10.74 19.58 -20.52
N GLY A 32 10.67 20.58 -19.63
CA GLY A 32 10.66 20.36 -18.17
C GLY A 32 9.48 19.51 -17.72
N ALA A 33 8.28 19.79 -18.22
CA ALA A 33 7.07 19.03 -17.89
C ALA A 33 7.10 17.59 -18.44
N TYR A 34 7.74 17.37 -19.60
CA TYR A 34 7.89 16.04 -20.18
C TYR A 34 8.92 15.17 -19.44
N VAL A 35 10.05 15.75 -19.05
CA VAL A 35 11.12 15.03 -18.33
C VAL A 35 10.75 14.75 -16.88
N TYR A 36 9.92 15.59 -16.26
CA TYR A 36 9.43 15.44 -14.90
C TYR A 36 7.90 15.31 -14.84
N PRO A 37 7.32 14.17 -15.28
CA PRO A 37 5.88 13.98 -15.21
C PRO A 37 5.42 13.95 -13.74
N PRO A 38 4.40 14.74 -13.36
CA PRO A 38 3.98 14.85 -11.97
C PRO A 38 3.37 13.54 -11.48
N ARG A 39 4.03 12.92 -10.50
CA ARG A 39 3.45 11.80 -9.75
C ARG A 39 2.45 12.37 -8.74
N ARG A 40 1.21 12.49 -9.23
CA ARG A 40 -0.03 12.79 -8.49
C ARG A 40 -0.15 14.28 -8.10
N TYR A 41 -1.23 14.91 -8.58
CA TYR A 41 -1.72 16.26 -8.25
C TYR A 41 -1.08 17.44 -9.00
N SER A 42 -1.63 17.74 -10.18
CA SER A 42 -1.26 18.88 -11.04
C SER A 42 -1.76 20.25 -10.55
N ALA A 43 -2.64 20.31 -9.55
CA ALA A 43 -3.33 21.54 -9.14
C ALA A 43 -2.51 22.46 -8.22
N CYS A 44 -1.48 21.98 -7.52
CA CYS A 44 -0.71 22.81 -6.57
C CYS A 44 0.40 23.66 -7.23
N TYR A 45 0.64 23.57 -8.54
CA TYR A 45 1.74 24.29 -9.20
C TYR A 45 1.40 25.72 -9.62
N PHE A 46 0.12 26.05 -9.81
CA PHE A 46 -0.28 27.33 -10.42
C PHE A 46 -1.01 28.29 -9.46
N PHE A 47 -1.64 27.78 -8.39
CA PHE A 47 -2.38 28.61 -7.45
C PHE A 47 -1.91 28.35 -6.03
N ALA A 48 -1.28 29.37 -5.42
CA ALA A 48 -1.06 29.42 -3.99
C ALA A 48 -2.42 29.65 -3.31
N SER A 49 -3.13 28.56 -3.01
CA SER A 49 -4.30 28.59 -2.13
C SER A 49 -3.86 28.29 -0.70
N SER A 50 -4.66 28.68 0.29
CA SER A 50 -4.47 28.32 1.69
C SER A 50 -4.45 26.80 1.96
N VAL A 51 -4.72 25.99 0.94
CA VAL A 51 -4.79 24.52 0.97
C VAL A 51 -3.51 23.85 0.45
N CYS A 52 -2.75 24.48 -0.44
CA CYS A 52 -1.44 23.97 -0.89
C CYS A 52 -0.34 24.91 -0.39
N THR A 53 0.47 24.49 0.59
CA THR A 53 1.73 25.16 0.95
C THR A 53 2.89 24.44 0.27
N PRO A 54 3.35 24.86 -0.94
CA PRO A 54 4.32 24.10 -1.74
C PRO A 54 5.67 23.89 -1.03
N PHE A 55 5.95 24.70 -0.02
CA PHE A 55 7.20 24.66 0.73
C PHE A 55 7.20 23.66 1.89
N LYS A 56 6.03 23.31 2.44
CA LYS A 56 5.95 22.47 3.66
C LYS A 56 6.19 21.00 3.36
N ASP A 57 5.85 20.55 2.15
CA ASP A 57 6.06 19.17 1.69
C ASP A 57 7.50 18.91 1.20
N TRP A 58 8.28 19.98 0.94
CA TRP A 58 9.68 19.90 0.51
C TRP A 58 10.67 19.96 1.68
N LEU A 59 10.20 20.39 2.86
CA LEU A 59 10.98 20.34 4.07
C LEU A 59 10.99 18.89 4.58
N PRO A 60 12.16 18.32 4.93
CA PRO A 60 12.20 17.05 5.63
C PRO A 60 11.29 17.19 6.85
N ALA A 61 10.43 16.19 7.09
CA ALA A 61 9.55 16.20 8.24
C ALA A 61 10.39 16.53 9.47
N VAL A 62 10.16 17.70 10.07
CA VAL A 62 10.89 18.12 11.25
C VAL A 62 10.70 17.00 12.26
N ALA A 63 11.80 16.41 12.72
CA ALA A 63 11.75 15.31 13.67
C ALA A 63 11.01 15.82 14.91
N ARG A 64 9.74 15.45 15.04
CA ARG A 64 8.98 15.77 16.24
C ARG A 64 9.56 14.95 17.39
N GLU A 65 9.57 15.53 18.58
CA GLU A 65 9.83 14.76 19.79
C GLU A 65 8.78 13.66 19.90
N ARG A 66 9.24 12.44 20.21
CA ARG A 66 8.35 11.30 20.46
C ARG A 66 7.72 11.48 21.82
N THR A 67 6.45 11.09 21.94
CA THR A 67 5.81 11.06 23.27
C THR A 67 6.37 9.91 24.08
N ASP A 68 6.21 9.95 25.41
CA ASP A 68 6.71 8.89 26.29
C ASP A 68 6.13 7.52 25.91
N GLU A 69 4.87 7.45 25.49
CA GLU A 69 4.20 6.22 25.06
C GLU A 69 4.82 5.64 23.77
N GLU A 70 5.22 6.52 22.85
CA GLU A 70 5.89 6.12 21.62
C GLU A 70 7.32 5.68 21.87
N ILE A 71 8.00 6.30 22.83
CA ILE A 71 9.32 5.88 23.30
C ILE A 71 9.21 4.48 23.92
N VAL A 72 8.28 4.27 24.86
CA VAL A 72 8.06 2.96 25.49
C VAL A 72 7.71 1.91 24.44
N SER A 73 6.78 2.19 23.53
CA SER A 73 6.40 1.27 22.46
C SER A 73 7.58 0.94 21.55
N SER A 74 8.40 1.94 21.20
CA SER A 74 9.60 1.74 20.38
C SER A 74 10.65 0.89 21.08
N VAL A 75 10.82 1.02 22.40
CA VAL A 75 11.76 0.19 23.18
C VAL A 75 11.27 -1.25 23.23
N VAL A 76 9.99 -1.48 23.53
CA VAL A 76 9.39 -2.81 23.58
C VAL A 76 9.48 -3.50 22.21
N ILE A 77 9.12 -2.81 21.14
CA ILE A 77 9.22 -3.35 19.77
C ILE A 77 10.66 -3.72 19.44
N ARG A 78 11.63 -2.84 19.77
CA ARG A 78 13.04 -3.12 19.51
C ARG A 78 13.52 -4.35 20.27
N ASP A 79 13.15 -4.47 21.55
CA ASP A 79 13.53 -5.60 22.39
C ASP A 79 12.96 -6.90 21.82
N LEU A 80 11.65 -6.93 21.53
CA LEU A 80 10.97 -8.07 20.88
C LEU A 80 11.63 -8.46 19.55
N LEU A 81 11.99 -7.49 18.70
CA LEU A 81 12.67 -7.76 17.43
C LEU A 81 14.11 -8.25 17.60
N SER A 82 14.74 -7.96 18.74
CA SER A 82 16.09 -8.42 19.07
C SER A 82 16.12 -9.76 19.81
N MET A 83 14.96 -10.24 20.28
CA MET A 83 14.86 -11.55 20.91
C MET A 83 15.22 -12.67 19.92
N PRO A 84 15.97 -13.70 20.37
CA PRO A 84 16.25 -14.84 19.53
C PRO A 84 14.94 -15.55 19.18
N MET A 85 14.71 -15.76 17.89
CA MET A 85 13.53 -16.47 17.41
C MET A 85 13.54 -17.89 17.97
N ALA A 86 12.45 -18.30 18.61
CA ALA A 86 12.34 -19.65 19.16
C ALA A 86 12.48 -20.67 18.02
N MET A 87 13.54 -21.46 18.06
CA MET A 87 13.74 -22.56 17.11
C MET A 87 12.71 -23.64 17.43
N SER A 88 11.63 -23.68 16.65
CA SER A 88 10.63 -24.75 16.75
C SER A 88 11.29 -26.09 16.47
N LYS A 89 11.02 -27.08 17.34
CA LYS A 89 11.44 -28.46 17.15
C LYS A 89 10.61 -29.17 16.07
N ASN A 90 9.41 -28.66 15.78
CA ASN A 90 8.44 -29.24 14.85
C ASN A 90 7.78 -28.11 14.01
N PRO A 91 8.48 -27.56 13.01
CA PRO A 91 7.97 -26.43 12.23
C PRO A 91 6.69 -26.80 11.48
N LYS A 92 5.68 -25.92 11.59
CA LYS A 92 4.36 -26.04 10.97
C LYS A 92 4.09 -24.92 9.96
N ILE A 93 3.16 -25.21 9.06
CA ILE A 93 2.52 -24.23 8.19
C ILE A 93 1.13 -23.89 8.76
N ALA A 94 0.89 -22.62 9.06
CA ALA A 94 -0.42 -22.10 9.42
C ALA A 94 -1.25 -21.83 8.16
N PHE A 95 -2.24 -22.67 7.90
CA PHE A 95 -3.25 -22.42 6.88
C PHE A 95 -4.38 -21.58 7.49
N MET A 96 -4.51 -20.35 6.99
CA MET A 96 -5.49 -19.38 7.44
C MET A 96 -6.52 -19.18 6.33
N PHE A 97 -7.75 -19.62 6.56
CA PHE A 97 -8.83 -19.56 5.60
C PHE A 97 -9.78 -18.41 5.94
N LEU A 98 -9.94 -17.48 5.01
CA LEU A 98 -10.92 -16.41 5.08
C LEU A 98 -12.11 -16.73 4.17
N THR A 99 -13.22 -17.16 4.76
CA THR A 99 -14.38 -17.69 4.04
C THR A 99 -15.67 -16.93 4.41
N PRO A 100 -16.70 -16.90 3.55
CA PRO A 100 -18.01 -16.40 3.92
C PRO A 100 -18.78 -17.38 4.84
N GLY A 101 -18.51 -18.67 4.77
CA GLY A 101 -19.20 -19.73 5.51
C GLY A 101 -18.38 -21.02 5.54
N SER A 102 -18.98 -22.18 5.23
CA SER A 102 -18.25 -23.45 5.11
C SER A 102 -17.09 -23.37 4.11
N LEU A 103 -15.98 -24.02 4.46
CA LEU A 103 -14.77 -24.05 3.64
C LEU A 103 -15.06 -24.76 2.30
N PRO A 104 -14.87 -24.10 1.14
CA PRO A 104 -15.02 -24.78 -0.14
C PRO A 104 -13.93 -25.81 -0.33
N PHE A 105 -14.26 -26.87 -1.06
CA PHE A 105 -13.35 -27.98 -1.35
C PHE A 105 -12.76 -28.63 -0.09
N GLU A 106 -13.48 -28.64 1.03
CA GLU A 106 -13.02 -29.18 2.31
C GLU A 106 -12.45 -30.61 2.17
N LYS A 107 -13.11 -31.49 1.39
CA LYS A 107 -12.63 -32.85 1.09
C LYS A 107 -11.32 -32.89 0.31
N LEU A 108 -11.05 -31.90 -0.54
CA LEU A 108 -9.80 -31.79 -1.27
C LEU A 108 -8.68 -31.36 -0.32
N TRP A 109 -8.96 -30.37 0.54
CA TRP A 109 -8.03 -29.95 1.59
C TRP A 109 -7.71 -31.08 2.57
N GLU A 110 -8.71 -31.86 2.98
CA GLU A 110 -8.51 -33.07 3.78
C GLU A 110 -7.53 -34.04 3.10
N LYS A 111 -7.72 -34.33 1.81
CA LYS A 111 -6.81 -35.21 1.06
C LYS A 111 -5.41 -34.61 0.90
N PHE A 112 -5.31 -33.30 0.71
CA PHE A 112 -4.01 -32.61 0.61
C PHE A 112 -3.23 -32.66 1.92
N LEU A 113 -3.92 -32.59 3.06
CA LEU A 113 -3.33 -32.58 4.40
C LEU A 113 -3.14 -33.98 4.99
N GLN A 114 -3.74 -35.00 4.39
CA GLN A 114 -3.71 -36.37 4.88
C GLN A 114 -2.27 -36.90 4.98
N GLY A 115 -1.90 -37.44 6.14
CA GLY A 115 -0.56 -37.99 6.40
C GLY A 115 0.50 -36.93 6.75
N HIS A 116 0.10 -35.67 6.89
CA HIS A 116 0.97 -34.56 7.31
C HIS A 116 0.65 -34.06 8.72
N ASP A 117 0.07 -34.92 9.56
CA ASP A 117 -0.33 -34.59 10.93
C ASP A 117 0.85 -34.01 11.73
N GLY A 118 0.60 -32.93 12.46
CA GLY A 118 1.61 -32.21 13.24
C GLY A 118 2.56 -31.32 12.42
N ARG A 119 2.39 -31.23 11.09
CA ARG A 119 3.16 -30.32 10.20
C ARG A 119 2.38 -29.09 9.76
N TYR A 120 1.14 -28.95 10.23
CA TYR A 120 0.29 -27.83 9.90
C TYR A 120 -0.65 -27.48 11.05
N SER A 121 -1.12 -26.23 11.02
CA SER A 121 -2.18 -25.71 11.89
C SER A 121 -3.24 -25.05 11.01
N ILE A 122 -4.51 -25.22 11.34
CA ILE A 122 -5.64 -24.71 10.54
C ILE A 122 -6.41 -23.68 11.36
N TYR A 123 -6.67 -22.54 10.74
CA TYR A 123 -7.44 -21.44 11.29
C TYR A 123 -8.47 -20.98 10.28
N ILE A 124 -9.74 -20.90 10.67
CA ILE A 124 -10.84 -20.60 9.75
C ILE A 124 -11.61 -19.40 10.28
N HIS A 125 -11.68 -18.34 9.47
CA HIS A 125 -12.52 -17.19 9.75
C HIS A 125 -13.73 -17.21 8.81
N ALA A 126 -14.89 -17.59 9.35
CA ALA A 126 -16.16 -17.59 8.62
C ALA A 126 -16.96 -16.31 8.91
N SER A 127 -17.12 -15.47 7.89
CA SER A 127 -17.59 -14.08 8.06
C SER A 127 -19.10 -13.85 8.05
N ARG A 128 -19.91 -14.78 7.53
CA ARG A 128 -21.37 -14.60 7.39
C ARG A 128 -22.17 -15.65 8.12
N GLU A 129 -21.75 -16.90 8.01
CA GLU A 129 -22.49 -18.06 8.48
C GLU A 129 -21.59 -18.94 9.35
N LYS A 130 -22.20 -19.65 10.29
CA LYS A 130 -21.49 -20.67 11.06
C LYS A 130 -21.22 -21.85 10.11
N PRO A 131 -19.95 -22.19 9.83
CA PRO A 131 -19.62 -23.26 8.92
C PRO A 131 -20.07 -24.60 9.50
N VAL A 132 -20.51 -25.48 8.60
CA VAL A 132 -20.74 -26.88 8.90
C VAL A 132 -19.63 -27.66 8.22
N HIS A 133 -18.82 -28.33 9.04
CA HIS A 133 -17.68 -29.12 8.59
C HIS A 133 -18.10 -30.58 8.34
N SER A 134 -17.67 -31.09 7.20
CA SER A 134 -17.85 -32.48 6.78
C SER A 134 -16.73 -33.39 7.26
N SER A 135 -15.52 -32.86 7.42
CA SER A 135 -14.33 -33.54 7.92
C SER A 135 -14.02 -33.09 9.34
N SER A 136 -13.62 -34.06 10.17
CA SER A 136 -13.19 -33.82 11.55
C SER A 136 -11.97 -32.91 11.67
N LEU A 137 -11.15 -32.78 10.61
CA LEU A 137 -9.95 -31.94 10.61
C LEU A 137 -10.24 -30.46 10.86
N PHE A 138 -11.39 -29.98 10.40
CA PHE A 138 -11.76 -28.57 10.42
C PHE A 138 -12.66 -28.21 11.61
N VAL A 139 -13.19 -29.20 12.32
CA VAL A 139 -14.06 -28.98 13.48
C VAL A 139 -13.29 -28.26 14.59
N GLY A 140 -13.89 -27.18 15.12
CA GLY A 140 -13.30 -26.40 16.21
C GLY A 140 -12.10 -25.54 15.80
N ARG A 141 -11.85 -25.37 14.50
CA ARG A 141 -10.79 -24.49 13.96
C ARG A 141 -11.28 -23.08 13.63
N GLU A 142 -12.53 -22.79 13.95
CA GLU A 142 -13.21 -21.53 13.67
C GLU A 142 -12.77 -20.42 14.64
N ILE A 143 -12.46 -19.25 14.10
CA ILE A 143 -12.21 -18.01 14.83
C ILE A 143 -13.36 -17.07 14.58
N HIS A 144 -14.02 -16.67 15.67
CA HIS A 144 -15.12 -15.72 15.61
C HIS A 144 -14.62 -14.28 15.43
N SER A 145 -15.23 -13.55 14.50
CA SER A 145 -15.10 -12.10 14.38
C SER A 145 -16.31 -11.45 13.70
N GLU A 146 -16.28 -10.13 13.56
CA GLU A 146 -17.33 -9.35 12.91
C GLU A 146 -17.49 -9.70 11.42
N LYS A 147 -18.62 -9.28 10.85
CA LYS A 147 -18.92 -9.50 9.44
C LYS A 147 -17.89 -8.80 8.56
N VAL A 148 -17.28 -9.58 7.67
CA VAL A 148 -16.33 -9.08 6.69
C VAL A 148 -17.04 -8.56 5.45
N VAL A 149 -16.73 -7.33 5.08
CA VAL A 149 -17.14 -6.71 3.82
C VAL A 149 -15.91 -6.56 2.92
N TRP A 150 -16.06 -6.97 1.65
CA TRP A 150 -14.98 -6.89 0.66
C TRP A 150 -14.54 -5.44 0.42
N GLY A 151 -13.22 -5.23 0.31
CA GLY A 151 -12.63 -3.92 0.08
C GLY A 151 -12.76 -2.93 1.25
N ARG A 152 -13.21 -3.39 2.42
CA ARG A 152 -13.32 -2.56 3.64
C ARG A 152 -12.33 -3.00 4.71
N ILE A 153 -12.12 -2.13 5.70
CA ILE A 153 -11.22 -2.37 6.82
C ILE A 153 -11.55 -3.64 7.60
N SER A 154 -12.83 -4.04 7.65
CA SER A 154 -13.27 -5.30 8.26
C SER A 154 -12.56 -6.54 7.73
N MET A 155 -12.09 -6.51 6.48
CA MET A 155 -11.30 -7.61 5.89
C MET A 155 -9.90 -7.67 6.51
N VAL A 156 -9.26 -6.51 6.65
CA VAL A 156 -7.95 -6.38 7.31
C VAL A 156 -8.06 -6.81 8.78
N ASP A 157 -9.13 -6.44 9.47
CA ASP A 157 -9.35 -6.83 10.86
C ASP A 157 -9.50 -8.35 11.01
N ALA A 158 -10.21 -9.01 10.09
CA ALA A 158 -10.32 -10.46 10.07
C ALA A 158 -8.98 -11.16 9.78
N GLU A 159 -8.20 -10.66 8.82
CA GLU A 159 -6.85 -11.17 8.52
C GLU A 159 -5.90 -11.01 9.70
N LYS A 160 -5.91 -9.85 10.37
CA LYS A 160 -5.14 -9.60 11.59
C LYS A 160 -5.52 -10.57 12.71
N ARG A 161 -6.80 -10.90 12.82
CA ARG A 161 -7.29 -11.84 13.84
C ARG A 161 -6.88 -13.28 13.53
N LEU A 162 -6.95 -13.71 12.26
CA LEU A 162 -6.40 -14.99 11.81
C LEU A 162 -4.91 -15.08 12.14
N LEU A 163 -4.13 -14.07 11.74
CA LEU A 163 -2.70 -14.02 11.97
C LEU A 163 -2.35 -14.01 13.46
N GLY A 164 -3.08 -13.25 14.27
CA GLY A 164 -2.88 -13.20 15.72
C GLY A 164 -3.03 -14.58 16.37
N ASN A 165 -4.09 -15.31 16.04
CA ASN A 165 -4.30 -16.68 16.55
C ASN A 165 -3.24 -17.66 16.03
N ALA A 166 -2.78 -17.47 14.78
CA ALA A 166 -1.73 -18.29 14.21
C ALA A 166 -0.36 -18.06 14.87
N LEU A 167 -0.08 -16.84 15.32
CA LEU A 167 1.17 -16.47 16.00
C LEU A 167 1.25 -16.98 17.45
N GLU A 168 0.13 -17.37 18.07
CA GLU A 168 0.15 -17.99 19.41
C GLU A 168 0.85 -19.36 19.41
N ASP A 169 0.79 -20.09 18.30
CA ASP A 169 1.54 -21.34 18.13
C ASP A 169 2.95 -21.04 17.63
N VAL A 170 3.92 -21.11 18.53
CA VAL A 170 5.34 -20.86 18.26
C VAL A 170 5.96 -21.83 17.24
N ASP A 171 5.30 -22.95 16.95
CA ASP A 171 5.75 -23.89 15.92
C ASP A 171 5.38 -23.43 14.50
N ASN A 172 4.43 -22.50 14.34
CA ASN A 172 4.08 -21.97 13.04
C ASN A 172 5.20 -21.07 12.50
N GLN A 173 5.84 -21.49 11.41
CA GLN A 173 6.91 -20.72 10.77
C GLN A 173 6.48 -20.09 9.44
N PHE A 174 5.52 -20.71 8.76
CA PHE A 174 4.99 -20.23 7.50
C PHE A 174 3.50 -19.97 7.62
N PHE A 175 3.04 -18.87 7.04
CA PHE A 175 1.64 -18.42 7.13
C PHE A 175 1.08 -18.32 5.72
N VAL A 176 0.03 -19.08 5.44
CA VAL A 176 -0.63 -19.12 4.14
C VAL A 176 -2.05 -18.61 4.32
N LEU A 177 -2.31 -17.40 3.83
CA LEU A 177 -3.66 -16.84 3.79
C LEU A 177 -4.35 -17.27 2.49
N LEU A 178 -5.52 -17.88 2.63
CA LEU A 178 -6.33 -18.39 1.53
C LEU A 178 -7.72 -17.77 1.63
N SER A 179 -8.27 -17.35 0.49
CA SER A 179 -9.64 -16.86 0.40
C SER A 179 -10.36 -17.51 -0.76
N ASP A 180 -11.68 -17.66 -0.63
CA ASP A 180 -12.50 -18.41 -1.59
C ASP A 180 -12.75 -17.68 -2.93
N ARG A 181 -12.25 -16.45 -3.10
CA ARG A 181 -12.44 -15.66 -4.31
C ARG A 181 -11.17 -14.95 -4.80
N PHE A 182 -10.95 -15.04 -6.10
CA PHE A 182 -10.26 -14.01 -6.88
C PHE A 182 -11.21 -12.84 -7.17
#